data_AF-A0A432QF16-F1
#
_entry.id   AF-A0A432QF16-F1
#
_cell.length_a   1.000
_cell.length_b   1.000
_cell.length_c   1.000
_cell.angle_alpha   90.00
_cell.angle_beta   90.00
_cell.angle_gamma   90.00
#
_symmetry.space_group_name_H-M   'P 1'
#
loop_
_entity.id
_entity.type
_entity.pdbx_description
1 polymer ?
#
loop_
_entity_poly.entity_id
_entity_poly.type
_entity_poly.pdbx_seq_one_letter_code
_entity_poly.pdbx_strand_id
1 'polypeptide(L)' 'MSKVGRNESCPCGSGKKYKNCCLPLQKEGKISSPMAQLRVSLLA' A
#
# COMPACT_ATOMS: atom_id res chain seq x y z
N MET A 1 17.30 -5.93 5.62
CA MET A 1 16.37 -4.78 5.61
C MET A 1 15.41 -4.94 6.77
N SER A 2 15.58 -4.18 7.86
CA SER A 2 14.75 -4.29 9.06
C SER A 2 13.29 -3.92 8.73
N LYS A 3 12.34 -4.83 9.00
CA LYS A 3 10.91 -4.49 8.91
C LYS A 3 10.62 -3.41 9.96
N VAL A 4 10.20 -2.23 9.51
CA VAL A 4 9.81 -1.12 10.40
C VAL A 4 8.69 -1.59 11.33
N GLY A 5 8.90 -1.47 12.63
CA GLY A 5 7.95 -1.85 13.66
C GLY A 5 6.72 -0.95 13.64
N ARG A 6 5.55 -1.51 13.98
CA ARG A 6 4.25 -0.79 13.97
C ARG A 6 4.26 0.51 14.79
N ASN A 7 4.98 0.54 15.90
CA ASN A 7 5.04 1.70 16.80
C ASN A 7 6.23 2.63 16.53
N GLU A 8 7.12 2.29 15.60
CA GLU A 8 8.28 3.13 15.26
C GLU A 8 7.86 4.36 14.45
N SER A 9 8.75 5.35 14.42
CA SER A 9 8.58 6.53 13.58
C SER A 9 8.45 6.13 12.11
N CYS A 10 7.47 6.70 11.43
CA CYS A 10 7.23 6.35 10.03
C CYS A 10 8.38 6.86 9.14
N PRO A 11 8.98 6.01 8.29
CA PRO A 11 10.10 6.39 7.42
C PRO A 11 9.72 7.41 6.33
N CYS A 12 8.44 7.77 6.18
CA CYS A 12 7.99 8.81 5.25
C CYS A 12 8.23 10.24 5.77
N GLY A 13 8.77 10.42 6.98
CA GLY A 13 9.09 11.74 7.53
C GLY A 13 7.90 12.49 8.14
N SER A 14 6.74 11.84 8.32
CA SER A 14 5.53 12.49 8.85
C SER A 14 5.56 12.76 10.36
N GLY A 15 6.55 12.23 11.09
CA GLY A 15 6.60 12.27 12.56
C GLY A 15 5.56 11.39 13.27
N LYS A 16 4.66 10.71 12.53
CA LYS A 16 3.66 9.80 13.09
C LYS A 16 4.23 8.39 13.26
N LYS A 17 3.64 7.59 14.17
CA LYS A 17 3.93 6.15 14.28
C LYS A 17 3.53 5.43 12.99
N TYR A 18 4.33 4.46 12.55
CA TYR A 18 4.13 3.74 11.29
C TYR A 18 2.72 3.13 11.15
N LYS A 19 2.16 2.56 12.23
CA LYS A 19 0.79 2.03 12.28
C LYS A 19 -0.32 3.04 12.03
N ASN A 20 -0.06 4.32 12.27
CA ASN A 20 -1.00 5.43 12.09
C ASN A 20 -0.64 6.28 10.86
N CYS A 21 0.25 5.80 9.99
CA CYS A 21 0.72 6.53 8.82
C CYS A 21 0.71 5.65 7.57
N CYS A 22 1.84 5.04 7.18
CA CYS A 22 1.92 4.28 5.93
C CYS A 22 1.46 2.82 6.04
N LEU A 23 1.37 2.25 7.24
CA LEU A 23 0.92 0.87 7.42
C LEU A 23 -0.52 0.60 6.95
N PRO A 24 -1.55 1.43 7.24
CA PRO A 24 -2.90 1.22 6.71
C PRO A 24 -2.93 1.30 5.18
N LEU A 25 -2.19 2.25 4.60
CA LEU A 25 -2.09 2.43 3.14
C LEU A 25 -1.50 1.20 2.43
N GLN A 26 -0.63 0.45 3.10
CA GLN A 26 -0.06 -0.79 2.56
C GLN A 26 -1.00 -2.00 2.64
N LYS A 27 -1.99 -1.96 3.54
CA LYS A 27 -2.99 -3.05 3.68
C LYS A 27 -4.11 -2.93 2.64
N GLU A 28 -4.27 -1.75 2.05
CA GLU A 28 -5.16 -1.52 0.92
C GLU A 28 -4.46 -1.95 -0.37
N GLY A 29 -4.21 -3.24 -0.49
CA GLY A 29 -3.83 -3.91 -1.75
C GLY A 29 -4.98 -3.94 -2.77
N LYS A 30 -5.71 -2.83 -2.92
CA LYS A 30 -6.60 -2.58 -4.06
C LYS A 30 -6.20 -1.27 -4.68
N ILE A 31 -5.16 -1.31 -5.50
CA ILE A 31 -5.14 -0.46 -6.68
C ILE A 31 -6.24 -0.99 -7.58
N SER A 32 -7.50 -0.66 -7.31
CA SER A 32 -8.56 -0.75 -8.32
C SER A 32 -8.30 0.37 -9.32
N SER A 33 -7.19 0.27 -10.06
CA SER A 33 -6.99 1.13 -11.22
C SER A 33 -8.09 0.74 -12.21
N PRO A 34 -8.94 1.68 -12.65
CA PRO A 34 -9.93 1.39 -13.69
C PRO A 34 -9.26 0.92 -15.01
N MET A 35 -7.93 1.07 -15.14
CA MET A 35 -7.14 0.65 -16.29
C MET A 35 -6.51 -0.75 -16.19
N ALA A 36 -6.69 -1.48 -15.09
CA ALA A 36 -6.15 -2.85 -14.97
C ALA A 36 -7.10 -3.95 -15.49
N GLN A 37 -8.35 -3.64 -15.83
CA GLN A 37 -9.38 -4.64 -16.15
C GLN A 37 -9.59 -4.92 -17.66
N LEU A 38 -8.86 -4.28 -18.59
CA LEU A 38 -9.19 -4.31 -20.03
C LEU A 38 -8.34 -5.29 -20.89
N ARG A 39 -8.05 -6.53 -20.45
CA ARG A 39 -7.33 -7.52 -21.31
C ARG A 39 -7.78 -8.98 -21.19
N VAL A 40 -9.07 -9.26 -20.97
CA VAL A 40 -9.60 -10.64 -21.10
C VAL A 40 -10.88 -10.64 -21.94
N SER A 41 -10.77 -10.42 -23.25
CA SER A 41 -11.89 -10.58 -24.19
C SER A 41 -11.48 -10.96 -25.63
N LEU A 42 -10.27 -11.47 -25.88
CA LEU A 42 -9.81 -11.85 -27.24
C LEU A 42 -9.35 -13.31 -27.36
N LEU A 43 -9.80 -14.21 -26.47
CA LEU A 43 -9.63 -15.67 -26.61
C LEU A 43 -10.98 -16.39 -26.50
N ALA A 44 -11.99 -15.89 -27.19
CA ALA A 44 -13.19 -16.65 -27.53
C ALA A 44 -13.34 -16.65 -29.06
#